data_AF-A0A9E1IPV0-F1
#
_entry.id   AF-A0A9E1IPV0-F1
#
_cell.length_a   1.000
_cell.length_b   1.000
_cell.length_c   1.000
_cell.angle_alpha   90.00
_cell.angle_beta   90.00
_cell.angle_gamma   90.00
#
_symmetry.space_group_name_H-M   'P 1'
#
loop_
_entity.id
_entity.type
_entity.pdbx_description
1 polymer ?
#
loop_
_entity_poly.entity_id
_entity_poly.type
_entity_poly.pdbx_seq_one_letter_code
_entity_poly.pdbx_strand_id
1 'polypeptide(L)'
;MSDSVTIHRDRSGPGGGNHADAVVFQCLQGIHSQRFDIPKVGKDTTLALPIASPVLWNAEKPRLYVVKIELLAKDEVLESLTRRVGFRRLEVVGSQLLVNGQSVKLAGV
;
A
#
# COMPACT_ATOMS: atom_id res chain seq x y z
N MET A 1 10.47 5.86 -11.42
CA MET A 1 9.24 6.42 -10.83
C MET A 1 8.72 5.41 -9.84
N SER A 2 8.73 5.73 -8.55
CA SER A 2 8.32 4.82 -7.47
C SER A 2 6.82 4.92 -7.27
N ASP A 3 6.11 3.80 -7.38
CA ASP A 3 4.69 3.71 -7.08
C ASP A 3 4.51 3.74 -5.54
N SER A 4 3.96 4.82 -4.99
CA SER A 4 3.77 4.99 -3.54
C SER A 4 2.37 4.57 -3.10
N VAL A 5 2.27 3.82 -2.01
CA VAL A 5 0.99 3.47 -1.36
C VAL A 5 0.72 4.47 -0.22
N THR A 6 -0.38 5.20 -0.28
CA THR A 6 -0.79 6.13 0.80
C THR A 6 -1.72 5.40 1.78
N ILE A 7 -1.39 5.43 3.07
CA ILE A 7 -2.22 4.87 4.14
C ILE A 7 -2.81 6.04 4.93
N HIS A 8 -4.14 6.17 4.94
CA HIS A 8 -4.83 7.15 5.77
C HIS A 8 -5.22 6.52 7.12
N ARG A 9 -4.84 7.17 8.22
CA ARG A 9 -5.27 6.77 9.56
C ARG A 9 -6.58 7.47 9.90
N ASP A 10 -7.67 6.72 10.06
CA ASP A 10 -8.90 7.26 10.63
C ASP A 10 -8.76 7.38 12.15
N ARG A 11 -9.03 8.57 12.71
CA ARG A 11 -9.01 8.79 14.18
C ARG A 11 -10.40 8.53 14.74
N SER A 12 -10.74 7.27 14.87
CA SER A 12 -11.99 6.84 15.49
C SER A 12 -11.70 5.83 16.62
N GLY A 13 -11.03 6.27 17.68
CA GLY A 13 -10.73 5.42 18.85
C GLY A 13 -10.41 6.22 20.12
N PRO A 14 -10.83 5.76 21.31
CA PRO A 14 -10.81 6.55 22.54
C PRO A 14 -9.38 6.85 22.97
N GLY A 15 -9.13 8.13 23.29
CA GLY A 15 -7.83 8.64 23.70
C GLY A 15 -7.39 8.05 25.04
N GLY A 16 -6.30 7.29 25.00
CA GLY A 16 -5.69 6.70 26.19
C GLY A 16 -5.02 5.37 25.89
N GLY A 17 -4.04 5.36 24.98
CA GLY A 17 -3.33 4.14 24.60
C GLY A 17 -1.93 4.45 24.10
N ASN A 18 -1.00 3.53 24.31
CA ASN A 18 0.39 3.59 23.86
C ASN A 18 0.49 4.27 22.49
N HIS A 19 1.29 5.34 22.39
CA HIS A 19 1.50 6.01 21.12
C HIS A 19 2.29 5.09 20.19
N ALA A 20 1.73 4.81 19.01
CA ALA A 20 2.45 4.09 17.99
C ALA A 20 3.75 4.81 17.63
N ASP A 21 4.84 4.05 17.56
CA ASP A 21 6.19 4.53 17.23
C ASP A 21 6.73 3.91 15.94
N ALA A 22 6.09 2.88 15.39
CA ALA A 22 6.49 2.29 14.12
C ALA A 22 5.31 1.70 13.31
N VAL A 23 5.51 1.61 11.99
CA VAL A 23 4.72 0.80 11.06
C VAL A 23 5.60 -0.29 10.46
N VAL A 24 5.14 -1.53 10.44
CA VAL A 24 5.75 -2.61 9.64
C VAL A 24 4.86 -2.91 8.46
N PHE A 25 5.46 -2.92 7.27
CA PHE A 25 4.83 -3.39 6.04
C PHE A 25 5.44 -4.72 5.65
N GLN A 26 4.60 -5.70 5.32
CA GLN A 26 5.05 -7.01 4.84
C GLN A 26 4.18 -7.47 3.67
N CYS A 27 4.82 -7.82 2.55
CA CYS A 27 4.19 -8.61 1.52
C CYS A 27 4.33 -10.09 1.87
N LEU A 28 3.21 -10.76 2.14
CA LEU A 28 3.22 -12.15 2.65
C LEU A 28 3.68 -13.17 1.61
N GLN A 29 3.79 -12.77 0.34
CA GLN A 29 4.43 -13.57 -0.71
C GLN A 29 5.96 -13.51 -0.69
N GLY A 30 6.58 -12.93 0.36
CA GLY A 30 8.04 -12.90 0.55
C GLY A 30 8.76 -11.84 -0.28
N ILE A 31 8.03 -10.92 -0.90
CA ILE A 31 8.57 -9.96 -1.88
C ILE A 31 9.25 -8.78 -1.21
N HIS A 32 8.72 -8.34 -0.06
CA HIS A 32 9.22 -7.16 0.62
C HIS A 32 8.79 -7.14 2.08
N SER A 33 9.66 -6.66 2.96
CA SER A 33 9.30 -6.24 4.32
C SER A 33 10.10 -5.00 4.70
N GLN A 34 9.44 -4.02 5.30
CA GLN A 34 10.09 -2.79 5.72
C GLN A 34 9.40 -2.22 6.96
N ARG A 35 10.23 -1.80 7.93
CA ARG A 35 9.80 -1.04 9.11
C ARG A 35 10.04 0.45 8.87
N PHE A 36 9.12 1.27 9.34
CA PHE A 36 9.21 2.71 9.36
C PHE A 36 8.97 3.21 10.77
N ASP A 37 9.86 4.06 11.26
CA ASP A 37 9.62 4.77 12.52
C ASP A 37 8.65 5.94 12.26
N ILE A 38 7.62 6.05 13.09
CA ILE A 38 6.61 7.10 12.99
C ILE A 38 7.02 8.24 13.94
N PRO A 39 7.25 9.46 13.43
CA PRO A 39 7.45 10.60 14.31
C PRO A 39 6.20 10.83 15.16
N LYS A 40 6.37 11.20 16.44
CA LYS A 40 5.27 11.47 17.41
C LYS A 40 4.30 12.60 17.01
N VAL A 41 4.41 13.16 15.81
CA VAL A 41 3.60 14.28 15.35
C VAL A 41 2.26 13.77 14.82
N GLY A 42 1.17 14.19 15.46
CA GLY A 42 -0.20 13.80 15.12
C GLY A 42 -0.72 14.40 13.81
N LYS A 43 -0.09 14.07 12.68
CA LYS A 43 -0.51 14.46 11.33
C LYS A 43 -0.49 13.22 10.41
N ASP A 44 -1.22 13.29 9.31
CA ASP A 44 -1.20 12.24 8.29
C ASP A 44 0.23 11.94 7.84
N THR A 45 0.58 10.66 7.79
CA THR A 45 1.93 10.19 7.44
C THR A 45 1.83 9.36 6.17
N THR A 46 2.57 9.76 5.14
CA THR A 46 2.73 8.99 3.91
C THR A 46 4.03 8.20 3.97
N LEU A 47 3.96 6.89 3.73
CA LEU A 47 5.11 6.00 3.67
C LEU A 47 5.33 5.56 2.22
N ALA A 48 6.57 5.63 1.75
CA ALA A 48 6.95 5.17 0.42
C ALA A 48 7.72 3.85 0.50
N LEU A 49 7.28 2.87 -0.28
CA LEU A 49 7.78 1.51 -0.30
C LEU A 49 8.25 1.16 -1.71
N PRO A 50 9.56 1.11 -1.99
CA PRO A 50 10.04 0.62 -3.27
C PRO A 50 9.81 -0.90 -3.36
N ILE A 51 9.04 -1.34 -4.35
CA ILE A 51 8.81 -2.76 -4.65
C ILE A 51 9.60 -3.13 -5.90
N ALA A 52 10.53 -4.07 -5.77
CA ALA A 52 11.34 -4.54 -6.88
C ALA A 52 10.53 -5.49 -7.78
N SER A 53 10.47 -5.16 -9.08
CA SER A 53 9.95 -6.02 -10.15
C SER A 53 8.66 -6.80 -9.82
N PRO A 54 7.57 -6.14 -9.37
CA PRO A 54 6.32 -6.84 -9.11
C PRO A 54 5.74 -7.39 -10.41
N VAL A 55 5.18 -8.59 -10.38
CA VAL A 55 4.29 -9.05 -11.47
C VAL A 55 3.06 -8.16 -11.47
N LEU A 56 2.84 -7.46 -12.58
CA LEU A 56 1.77 -6.49 -12.71
C LEU A 56 0.41 -7.18 -12.86
N TRP A 57 -0.59 -6.59 -12.21
CA TRP A 57 -1.98 -6.90 -12.39
C TRP A 57 -2.44 -6.47 -13.78
N ASN A 58 -3.25 -7.30 -14.44
CA ASN A 58 -4.07 -6.91 -15.59
C ASN A 58 -5.42 -7.63 -15.53
N ALA A 59 -6.38 -7.23 -16.38
CA ALA A 59 -7.74 -7.76 -16.34
C ALA A 59 -7.84 -9.25 -16.70
N GLU A 60 -6.93 -9.76 -17.55
CA GLU A 60 -6.89 -11.18 -17.95
C GLU A 60 -6.27 -12.07 -16.88
N LYS A 61 -5.24 -11.56 -16.18
CA LYS A 61 -4.47 -12.23 -15.14
C LYS A 61 -4.41 -11.32 -13.91
N PRO A 62 -5.46 -11.30 -13.07
CA PRO A 62 -5.59 -10.36 -11.96
C PRO A 62 -4.74 -10.76 -10.76
N ARG A 63 -3.41 -10.63 -10.88
CA ARG A 63 -2.48 -10.99 -9.81
C ARG A 63 -2.56 -10.01 -8.65
N LEU A 64 -2.82 -10.54 -7.46
CA LEU A 64 -2.95 -9.78 -6.21
C LEU A 64 -1.93 -10.26 -5.18
N TYR A 65 -1.36 -9.29 -4.47
CA TYR A 65 -0.43 -9.45 -3.38
C TYR A 65 -1.17 -9.30 -2.06
N VAL A 66 -0.80 -10.10 -1.06
CA VAL A 66 -1.32 -9.94 0.30
C VAL A 66 -0.32 -9.07 1.04
N VAL A 67 -0.81 -7.92 1.46
CA VAL A 67 -0.05 -6.93 2.20
C VAL A 67 -0.59 -6.91 3.62
N LYS A 68 0.31 -7.11 4.58
CA LYS A 68 0.07 -6.93 6.00
C LYS A 68 0.75 -5.64 6.45
N ILE A 69 0.02 -4.81 7.18
CA ILE A 69 0.49 -3.56 7.76
C ILE A 69 0.23 -3.67 9.26
N GLU A 70 1.26 -3.49 10.06
CA GLU A 70 1.17 -3.53 11.51
C GLU A 70 1.59 -2.19 12.09
N LEU A 71 0.83 -1.70 13.05
CA LEU A 71 1.13 -0.52 13.84
C LEU A 71 1.70 -0.98 15.18
N LEU A 72 2.88 -0.49 15.56
CA LEU A 72 3.59 -0.94 16.74
C LEU A 72 3.79 0.20 17.75
N ALA A 73 3.82 -0.15 19.03
CA ALA A 73 4.39 0.68 20.09
C ALA A 73 5.32 -0.18 20.96
N LYS A 74 6.59 0.22 21.09
CA LYS A 74 7.59 -0.56 21.85
C LYS A 74 7.65 -2.04 21.42
N ASP A 75 7.58 -2.26 20.10
CA ASP A 75 7.54 -3.58 19.46
C ASP A 75 6.31 -4.45 19.74
N GLU A 76 5.31 -3.92 20.46
CA GLU A 76 4.00 -4.54 20.61
C GLU A 76 3.08 -4.12 19.46
N VAL A 77 2.40 -5.08 18.83
CA VAL A 77 1.43 -4.80 17.76
C VAL A 77 0.16 -4.23 18.37
N LEU A 78 -0.12 -2.95 18.09
CA LEU A 78 -1.33 -2.26 18.50
C LEU A 78 -2.51 -2.52 17.54
N GLU A 79 -2.22 -2.56 16.24
CA GLU A 79 -3.21 -2.74 15.18
C GLU A 79 -2.58 -3.49 14.01
N SER A 80 -3.37 -4.32 13.32
CA SER A 80 -2.93 -5.04 12.13
C SER A 80 -4.02 -4.98 11.04
N LEU A 81 -3.62 -4.58 9.85
CA LEU A 81 -4.46 -4.53 8.65
C LEU A 81 -3.89 -5.47 7.59
N THR A 82 -4.74 -6.33 7.01
CA THR A 82 -4.36 -7.17 5.86
C THR A 82 -5.23 -6.84 4.66
N ARG A 83 -4.61 -6.60 3.50
CA ARG A 83 -5.29 -6.23 2.25
C ARG A 83 -4.71 -6.99 1.06
N ARG A 84 -5.54 -7.15 0.03
CA ARG A 84 -5.11 -7.64 -1.30
C ARG A 84 -4.87 -6.45 -2.21
N VAL A 85 -3.69 -6.36 -2.83
CA VAL A 85 -3.26 -5.22 -3.67
C VAL A 85 -2.79 -5.73 -5.03
N GLY A 86 -3.19 -5.07 -6.12
CA GLY A 86 -2.67 -5.32 -7.46
C GLY A 86 -1.79 -4.15 -7.92
N PHE A 87 -0.57 -4.42 -8.37
CA PHE A 87 0.30 -3.38 -8.94
C PHE A 87 0.00 -3.21 -10.41
N ARG A 88 -0.43 -2.02 -10.82
CA ARG A 88 -0.64 -1.68 -12.23
C ARG A 88 -0.20 -0.25 -12.48
N ARG A 89 0.31 0.01 -13.67
CA ARG A 89 0.53 1.37 -14.15
C ARG A 89 -0.66 1.82 -14.99
N LEU A 90 -1.15 3.02 -14.73
CA LEU A 90 -2.13 3.69 -15.56
C LEU A 90 -1.51 4.95 -16.15
N GLU A 91 -1.64 5.11 -17.46
CA GLU A 91 -1.17 6.29 -18.19
C GLU A 91 -2.27 6.74 -19.15
N VAL A 92 -2.42 8.05 -19.34
CA VAL A 92 -3.28 8.60 -20.40
C VAL A 92 -2.36 9.24 -21.43
N VAL A 93 -2.39 8.73 -22.65
CA VAL A 93 -1.58 9.22 -23.77
C VAL A 93 -2.53 9.64 -24.89
N GLY A 94 -2.64 10.94 -25.11
CA GLY A 94 -3.65 11.51 -26.01
C GLY A 94 -5.06 11.15 -25.53
N SER A 95 -5.83 10.45 -26.36
CA SER A 95 -7.17 9.95 -26.04
C SER A 95 -7.21 8.48 -25.59
N GLN A 96 -6.05 7.87 -25.37
CA GLN A 96 -5.95 6.46 -24.99
C GLN A 96 -5.62 6.30 -23.52
N LEU A 97 -6.35 5.39 -22.86
CA LEU A 97 -5.99 4.88 -21.54
C LEU A 97 -5.09 3.66 -21.72
N LEU A 98 -3.90 3.69 -21.13
CA LEU A 98 -2.94 2.61 -21.13
C LEU A 98 -2.93 1.95 -19.75
N VAL A 99 -2.98 0.62 -19.73
CA VAL A 99 -2.73 -0.21 -18.55
C VAL A 99 -1.42 -0.94 -18.79
N ASN A 100 -0.42 -0.73 -17.94
CA ASN A 100 0.92 -1.31 -18.09
C ASN A 100 1.53 -1.06 -19.49
N GLY A 101 1.32 0.14 -20.04
CA GLY A 101 1.81 0.54 -21.37
C GLY A 101 0.97 0.05 -22.57
N GLN A 102 -0.10 -0.71 -22.33
CA GLN A 102 -0.97 -1.23 -23.39
C GLN A 102 -2.31 -0.51 -23.42
N SER A 103 -2.74 -0.03 -24.59
CA SER A 103 -4.02 0.66 -24.78
C SER A 103 -5.20 -0.29 -24.50
N VAL A 104 -6.15 0.15 -23.69
CA VAL A 104 -7.34 -0.62 -23.33
C VAL A 104 -8.62 0.07 -23.77
N LYS A 105 -9.62 -0.72 -24.19
CA LYS A 105 -10.99 -0.25 -24.37
C LYS A 105 -11.78 -0.51 -23.09
N LEU A 106 -12.44 0.52 -22.58
CA LEU A 106 -13.35 0.38 -21.45
C LEU A 106 -14.71 -0.10 -21.96
N ALA A 107 -15.08 -1.33 -21.62
CA ALA A 107 -16.43 -1.84 -21.79
C ALA A 107 -17.11 -1.83 -20.43
N GLY A 108 -17.90 -0.79 -20.16
CA GLY A 108 -18.78 -0.75 -19.00
C GLY A 108 -19.97 -1.69 -19.15
N VAL A 109 -20.61 -2.03 -18.04
CA VAL A 109 -21.89 -2.75 -17.99
C VAL A 109 -23.04 -1.82 -17.70
#